data_AF-A0A022MPM3-F1
#
_entry.id   AF-A0A022MPM3-F1
#
_cell.length_a   1.000
_cell.length_b   1.000
_cell.length_c   1.000
_cell.angle_alpha   90.00
_cell.angle_beta   90.00
_cell.angle_gamma   90.00
#
_symmetry.space_group_name_H-M   'P 1'
#
loop_
_entity.id
_entity.type
_entity.pdbx_description
1 polymer ?
#
loop_
_entity_poly.entity_id
_entity_poly.type
_entity_poly.pdbx_seq_one_letter_code
_entity_poly.pdbx_strand_id
1 'polypeptide(L)'
;MASHRKPRPRLLGGSTARTAATLALAGAAAATGFDGSAQAAPQLTPEQVRATVDRLYQEAETATQKYDGEREKAEASGKRLRALGDEAARGQAGLNAARETLGAIAAAQYRDGGIDPAVQFLLSDDPRHYLEGAALAERAGARQSAAVAQVRRQLRGIEQARGAARTELSALRSRQAELRRQKDTIDGKLAEARRLLDRLTPPQRAAAVEDGAGPGARASRSGSAAGAR
;
A
#
# COMPACT_ATOMS: atom_id res chain seq x y z
N MET A 1 1.77 -20.91 -52.29
CA MET A 1 1.41 -19.47 -52.27
C MET A 1 2.26 -18.79 -51.22
N ALA A 2 3.40 -18.25 -51.65
CA ALA A 2 4.36 -17.52 -50.82
C ALA A 2 3.95 -16.05 -50.73
N SER A 3 4.14 -15.42 -49.57
CA SER A 3 5.08 -14.29 -49.43
C SER A 3 4.98 -13.64 -48.04
N HIS A 4 6.13 -13.65 -47.37
CA HIS A 4 6.44 -12.81 -46.21
C HIS A 4 6.26 -11.32 -46.51
N ARG A 5 5.83 -10.52 -45.53
CA ARG A 5 6.32 -9.14 -45.38
C ARG A 5 6.67 -8.80 -43.93
N LYS A 6 7.94 -8.42 -43.80
CA LYS A 6 8.72 -7.91 -42.64
C LYS A 6 8.31 -6.45 -42.33
N PRO A 7 8.49 -5.95 -41.09
CA PRO A 7 8.04 -4.62 -40.69
C PRO A 7 8.96 -3.51 -41.20
N ARG A 8 8.43 -2.27 -41.29
CA ARG A 8 9.21 -1.05 -41.55
C ARG A 8 9.09 -0.05 -40.39
N PRO A 9 10.19 0.63 -40.02
CA PRO A 9 10.24 1.61 -38.95
C PRO A 9 9.76 3.00 -39.43
N ARG A 10 9.30 3.84 -38.51
CA ARG A 10 9.14 5.29 -38.74
C ARG A 10 10.24 6.04 -38.01
N LEU A 11 11.00 6.80 -38.80
CA LEU A 11 12.04 7.73 -38.39
C LEU A 11 11.49 9.17 -38.47
N LEU A 12 11.89 9.96 -37.47
CA LEU A 12 12.17 11.40 -37.48
C LEU A 12 11.03 12.46 -37.56
N GLY A 13 11.20 13.46 -36.68
CA GLY A 13 10.66 14.83 -36.74
C GLY A 13 9.86 15.19 -35.47
N GLY A 14 10.27 16.08 -34.57
CA GLY A 14 11.43 16.95 -34.42
C GLY A 14 11.31 17.73 -33.09
N SER A 15 12.44 17.96 -32.42
CA SER A 15 12.90 19.21 -31.77
C SER A 15 11.89 20.10 -31.02
N THR A 16 12.05 20.60 -29.78
CA THR A 16 13.21 21.25 -29.12
C THR A 16 12.78 21.70 -27.71
N ALA A 17 13.66 21.59 -26.70
CA ALA A 17 13.89 22.53 -25.58
C ALA A 17 14.71 21.79 -24.50
N ARG A 18 16.04 21.66 -24.65
CA ARG A 18 17.08 22.56 -24.10
C ARG A 18 16.84 23.01 -22.66
N THR A 19 17.51 22.35 -21.72
CA THR A 19 18.31 22.98 -20.66
C THR A 19 19.21 21.91 -20.03
N ALA A 20 20.37 21.67 -20.65
CA ALA A 20 21.50 21.02 -19.99
C ALA A 20 22.52 22.12 -19.72
N ALA A 21 22.68 22.48 -18.45
CA ALA A 21 23.71 23.40 -18.00
C ALA A 21 25.06 22.68 -18.01
N THR A 22 25.74 22.70 -19.16
CA THR A 22 27.14 22.29 -19.26
C THR A 22 28.01 23.51 -18.92
N LEU A 23 28.54 23.53 -17.70
CA LEU A 23 29.63 24.42 -17.31
C LEU A 23 30.86 24.09 -18.18
N ALA A 24 31.13 24.95 -19.16
CA ALA A 24 32.36 24.90 -19.93
C ALA A 24 33.48 25.51 -19.08
N LEU A 25 34.38 24.67 -18.57
CA LEU A 25 35.68 25.11 -18.08
C LEU A 25 36.55 25.43 -19.30
N ALA A 26 36.81 26.72 -19.50
CA ALA A 26 37.75 27.21 -20.49
C ALA A 26 39.17 26.75 -20.12
N GLY A 27 39.67 25.73 -20.81
CA GLY A 27 41.07 25.35 -20.78
C GLY A 27 41.88 26.31 -21.64
N ALA A 28 42.53 27.29 -21.02
CA ALA A 28 43.54 28.11 -21.67
C ALA A 28 44.77 27.24 -21.96
N ALA A 29 45.02 26.96 -23.24
CA ALA A 29 46.27 26.37 -23.70
C ALA A 29 47.36 27.44 -23.70
N ALA A 30 48.15 27.49 -22.63
CA ALA A 30 49.43 28.19 -22.59
C ALA A 30 50.55 27.14 -22.68
N ALA A 31 51.12 27.00 -23.86
CA ALA A 31 52.34 26.23 -24.09
C ALA A 31 53.55 27.14 -23.85
N THR A 32 54.16 27.04 -22.67
CA THR A 32 55.60 27.30 -22.45
C THR A 32 56.00 26.60 -21.15
N GLY A 33 57.06 25.79 -21.20
CA GLY A 33 57.43 24.84 -20.16
C GLY A 33 57.74 25.46 -18.81
N PHE A 34 57.42 24.70 -17.76
CA PHE A 34 58.11 24.62 -16.47
C PHE A 34 57.46 23.48 -15.69
N ASP A 35 58.23 22.73 -14.91
CA ASP A 35 57.75 21.71 -13.97
C ASP A 35 56.62 22.26 -13.08
N GLY A 36 55.44 21.62 -13.08
CA GLY A 36 54.29 22.15 -12.31
C GLY A 36 53.05 21.27 -12.32
N SER A 37 52.94 20.45 -11.27
CA SER A 37 51.72 19.88 -10.65
C SER A 37 50.49 19.63 -11.53
N ALA A 38 50.12 18.35 -11.66
CA ALA A 38 48.79 17.91 -12.04
C ALA A 38 47.71 18.66 -11.22
N GLN A 39 46.96 19.54 -11.88
CA GLN A 39 45.85 20.25 -11.26
C GLN A 39 44.71 19.27 -11.01
N ALA A 40 44.72 18.65 -9.83
CA ALA A 40 43.60 17.91 -9.28
C ALA A 40 42.39 18.87 -9.19
N ALA A 41 41.18 18.36 -9.49
CA ALA A 41 39.95 19.09 -9.29
C ALA A 41 39.94 19.77 -7.90
N PRO A 42 39.46 21.02 -7.77
CA PRO A 42 39.55 21.76 -6.52
C PRO A 42 38.91 20.93 -5.40
N GLN A 43 39.73 20.53 -4.43
CA GLN A 43 39.27 19.83 -3.24
C GLN A 43 38.37 20.79 -2.45
N LEU A 44 37.18 20.34 -2.08
CA LEU A 44 36.25 21.12 -1.23
C LEU A 44 36.99 21.58 0.03
N THR A 45 36.78 22.84 0.44
CA THR A 45 37.33 23.30 1.72
C THR A 45 36.65 22.56 2.88
N PRO A 46 37.31 22.44 4.04
CA PRO A 46 36.68 21.82 5.22
C PRO A 46 35.31 22.43 5.58
N GLU A 47 35.10 23.75 5.43
CA GLU A 47 33.78 24.35 5.66
C GLU A 47 32.75 23.93 4.62
N GLN A 48 33.13 23.83 3.34
CA GLN A 48 32.24 23.37 2.28
C GLN A 48 31.85 21.90 2.46
N VAL A 49 32.78 21.06 2.95
CA VAL A 49 32.49 19.66 3.31
C VAL A 49 31.46 19.62 4.44
N ARG A 50 31.64 20.43 5.51
CA ARG A 50 30.68 20.51 6.63
C ARG A 50 29.28 20.92 6.16
N ALA A 51 29.18 22.02 5.41
CA ALA A 51 27.90 22.50 4.89
C ALA A 51 27.19 21.46 4.00
N THR A 52 27.97 20.70 3.22
CA THR A 52 27.43 19.61 2.39
C THR A 52 26.93 18.44 3.24
N VAL A 53 27.67 18.04 4.27
CA VAL A 53 27.28 16.98 5.21
C VAL A 53 26.00 17.36 5.96
N ASP A 54 25.90 18.61 6.45
CA ASP A 54 24.69 19.11 7.12
C ASP A 54 23.47 19.05 6.21
N ARG A 55 23.62 19.48 4.95
CA ARG A 55 22.55 19.37 3.94
C ARG A 55 22.15 17.91 3.70
N LEU A 56 23.11 16.99 3.59
CA LEU A 56 22.82 15.57 3.39
C LEU A 56 22.06 14.97 4.59
N TYR A 57 22.40 15.37 5.82
CA TYR A 57 21.65 14.97 7.00
C TYR A 57 20.22 15.53 7.01
N GLN A 58 20.03 16.80 6.65
CA GLN A 58 18.68 17.39 6.54
C GLN A 58 17.83 16.69 5.46
N GLU A 59 18.43 16.35 4.31
CA GLU A 59 17.77 15.59 3.25
C GLU A 59 17.41 14.17 3.72
N ALA A 60 18.30 13.51 4.47
CA ALA A 60 18.04 12.20 5.07
C ALA A 60 16.93 12.26 6.13
N GLU A 61 16.87 13.32 6.94
CA GLU A 61 15.80 13.54 7.91
C GLU A 61 14.45 13.74 7.21
N THR A 62 14.43 14.53 6.13
CA THR A 62 13.22 14.72 5.31
C THR A 62 12.75 13.39 4.70
N ALA A 63 13.67 12.58 4.18
CA ALA A 63 13.35 11.24 3.67
C ALA A 63 12.86 10.30 4.78
N THR A 64 13.39 10.41 6.00
CA THR A 64 12.96 9.65 7.17
C THR A 64 11.53 10.02 7.57
N GLN A 65 11.18 11.31 7.60
CA GLN A 65 9.81 11.74 7.87
C GLN A 65 8.81 11.19 6.84
N LYS A 66 9.19 11.19 5.55
CA LYS A 66 8.38 10.57 4.50
C LYS A 66 8.26 9.06 4.67
N TYR A 67 9.35 8.38 5.01
CA TYR A 67 9.37 6.95 5.31
C TYR A 67 8.40 6.61 6.44
N ASP A 68 8.47 7.33 7.56
CA ASP A 68 7.59 7.10 8.71
C ASP A 68 6.12 7.31 8.35
N GLY A 69 5.80 8.37 7.61
CA GLY A 69 4.44 8.62 7.12
C GLY A 69 3.92 7.52 6.19
N GLU A 70 4.74 6.99 5.28
CA GLU A 70 4.35 5.86 4.44
C GLU A 70 4.26 4.54 5.21
N ARG A 71 5.04 4.39 6.29
CA ARG A 71 5.00 3.21 7.16
C ARG A 71 3.68 3.14 7.90
N GLU A 72 3.25 4.25 8.50
CA GLU A 72 1.96 4.35 9.17
C GLU A 72 0.79 4.02 8.22
N LYS A 73 0.83 4.55 7.00
CA LYS A 73 -0.15 4.23 5.96
C LYS A 73 -0.11 2.74 5.59
N ALA A 74 1.06 2.13 5.45
CA ALA A 74 1.19 0.71 5.15
C ALA A 74 0.62 -0.18 6.27
N GLU A 75 0.87 0.19 7.53
CA GLU A 75 0.29 -0.49 8.69
C GLU A 75 -1.24 -0.36 8.73
N ALA A 76 -1.77 0.84 8.45
CA ALA A 76 -3.21 1.07 8.33
C ALA A 76 -3.84 0.20 7.23
N SER A 77 -3.19 0.08 6.06
CA SER A 77 -3.61 -0.87 5.02
C SER A 77 -3.64 -2.31 5.51
N GLY A 78 -2.60 -2.72 6.24
CA GLY A 78 -2.53 -4.06 6.83
C GLY A 78 -3.69 -4.34 7.78
N LYS A 79 -4.10 -3.36 8.61
CA LYS A 79 -5.27 -3.46 9.48
C LYS A 79 -6.57 -3.54 8.67
N ARG A 80 -6.72 -2.71 7.64
CA ARG A 80 -7.90 -2.70 6.77
C ARG A 80 -8.07 -4.01 6.00
N LEU A 81 -6.99 -4.60 5.49
CA LEU A 81 -7.01 -5.91 4.84
C LEU A 81 -7.50 -7.01 5.78
N ARG A 82 -7.06 -7.01 7.05
CA ARG A 82 -7.56 -7.97 8.05
C ARG A 82 -9.05 -7.79 8.30
N ALA A 83 -9.51 -6.56 8.50
CA ALA A 83 -10.92 -6.26 8.71
C ALA A 83 -11.81 -6.71 7.53
N LEU A 84 -11.33 -6.51 6.29
CA LEU A 84 -12.02 -7.00 5.08
C LEU A 84 -12.03 -8.53 5.00
N GLY A 85 -10.95 -9.19 5.43
CA GLY A 85 -10.90 -10.64 5.58
C GLY A 85 -11.93 -11.16 6.58
N ASP A 86 -12.02 -10.52 7.75
CA ASP A 86 -12.99 -10.86 8.79
C ASP A 86 -14.44 -10.64 8.32
N GLU A 87 -14.68 -9.58 7.54
CA GLU A 87 -15.99 -9.33 6.93
C GLU A 87 -16.38 -10.42 5.93
N ALA A 88 -15.46 -10.82 5.06
CA ALA A 88 -15.68 -11.92 4.14
C ALA A 88 -15.92 -13.25 4.87
N ALA A 89 -15.19 -13.51 5.97
CA ALA A 89 -15.38 -14.70 6.80
C ALA A 89 -16.75 -14.73 7.48
N ARG A 90 -17.20 -13.60 8.06
CA ARG A 90 -18.57 -13.47 8.60
C ARG A 90 -19.62 -13.67 7.53
N GLY A 91 -19.40 -13.14 6.32
CA GLY A 91 -20.28 -13.37 5.18
C GLY A 91 -20.40 -14.85 4.84
N GLN A 92 -19.27 -15.56 4.80
CA GLN A 92 -19.24 -16.99 4.53
C GLN A 92 -19.95 -17.82 5.63
N ALA A 93 -19.77 -17.45 6.91
CA ALA A 93 -20.50 -18.07 8.01
C ALA A 93 -22.02 -17.87 7.85
N GLY A 94 -22.45 -16.66 7.45
CA GLY A 94 -23.84 -16.37 7.13
C GLY A 94 -24.40 -17.19 5.96
N LEU A 95 -23.58 -17.50 4.95
CA LEU A 95 -23.97 -18.40 3.86
C LEU A 95 -24.18 -19.85 4.34
N ASN A 96 -23.32 -20.33 5.23
CA ASN A 96 -23.44 -21.68 5.79
C ASN A 96 -24.73 -21.81 6.62
N ALA A 97 -25.03 -20.83 7.48
CA ALA A 97 -26.26 -20.81 8.27
C ALA A 97 -27.52 -20.77 7.38
N ALA A 98 -27.49 -19.99 6.29
CA ALA A 98 -28.59 -19.95 5.34
C ALA A 98 -28.74 -21.28 4.59
N ARG A 99 -27.63 -21.95 4.26
CA ARG A 99 -27.63 -23.29 3.65
C ARG A 99 -28.25 -24.34 4.56
N GLU A 100 -27.92 -24.34 5.85
CA GLU A 100 -28.52 -25.23 6.85
C GLU A 100 -30.03 -24.99 6.97
N THR A 101 -30.45 -23.73 7.04
CA THR A 101 -31.87 -23.36 7.10
C THR A 101 -32.65 -23.84 5.87
N LEU A 102 -32.11 -23.57 4.67
CA LEU A 102 -32.74 -24.02 3.42
C LEU A 102 -32.74 -25.53 3.28
N GLY A 103 -31.68 -26.21 3.74
CA GLY A 103 -31.60 -27.67 3.79
C GLY A 103 -32.65 -28.29 4.71
N ALA A 104 -32.89 -27.69 5.89
CA ALA A 104 -33.93 -28.13 6.80
C ALA A 104 -35.34 -27.98 6.20
N ILE A 105 -35.60 -26.87 5.50
CA ILE A 105 -36.86 -26.65 4.78
C ILE A 105 -37.05 -27.70 3.67
N ALA A 106 -36.02 -27.95 2.87
CA ALA A 106 -36.07 -28.97 1.80
C ALA A 106 -36.29 -30.39 2.37
N ALA A 107 -35.64 -30.72 3.49
CA ALA A 107 -35.82 -32.02 4.15
C ALA A 107 -37.22 -32.19 4.77
N ALA A 108 -37.86 -31.10 5.20
CA ALA A 108 -39.27 -31.13 5.63
C ALA A 108 -40.21 -31.36 4.44
N GLN A 109 -40.01 -30.62 3.34
CA GLN A 109 -40.79 -30.79 2.10
C GLN A 109 -40.68 -32.21 1.52
N TYR A 110 -39.49 -32.82 1.59
CA TYR A 110 -39.29 -34.20 1.15
C TYR A 110 -40.04 -35.22 2.03
N ARG A 111 -40.09 -34.99 3.35
CA ARG A 111 -40.78 -35.88 4.30
C ARG A 111 -42.30 -35.82 4.18
N ASP A 112 -42.87 -34.66 3.87
CA ASP A 112 -44.30 -34.50 3.63
C ASP A 112 -44.75 -35.05 2.26
N GLY A 113 -43.81 -35.59 1.48
CA GLY A 113 -44.11 -36.51 0.37
C GLY A 113 -44.72 -35.88 -0.88
N GLY A 114 -44.76 -34.55 -0.97
CA GLY A 114 -45.31 -33.84 -2.13
C GLY A 114 -46.83 -33.92 -2.28
N ILE A 115 -47.56 -34.33 -1.24
CA ILE A 115 -49.02 -34.22 -1.23
C ILE A 115 -49.36 -32.74 -1.15
N ASP A 116 -50.07 -32.24 -2.17
CA ASP A 116 -50.50 -30.85 -2.23
C ASP A 116 -51.35 -30.52 -0.98
N PRO A 117 -51.07 -29.40 -0.27
CA PRO A 117 -51.88 -28.98 0.88
C PRO A 117 -53.39 -28.90 0.57
N ALA A 118 -53.79 -28.64 -0.68
CA ALA A 118 -55.17 -28.69 -1.13
C ALA A 118 -55.73 -30.12 -1.20
N VAL A 119 -54.90 -31.12 -1.49
CA VAL A 119 -55.27 -32.54 -1.43
C VAL A 119 -55.37 -33.00 0.03
N GLN A 120 -54.49 -32.52 0.92
CA GLN A 120 -54.64 -32.74 2.37
C GLN A 120 -55.94 -32.11 2.92
N PHE A 121 -56.36 -30.95 2.41
CA PHE A 121 -57.65 -30.33 2.76
C PHE A 121 -58.83 -31.20 2.35
N LEU A 122 -58.82 -31.73 1.12
CA LEU A 122 -59.91 -32.57 0.61
C LEU A 122 -60.08 -33.90 1.38
N LEU A 123 -59.00 -34.35 2.02
CA LEU A 123 -58.91 -35.60 2.78
C LEU A 123 -59.00 -35.38 4.30
N SER A 124 -59.13 -34.14 4.77
CA SER A 124 -59.14 -33.80 6.19
C SER A 124 -60.57 -33.65 6.71
N ASP A 125 -60.89 -34.42 7.76
CA ASP A 125 -62.20 -34.36 8.43
C ASP A 125 -62.32 -33.19 9.45
N ASP A 126 -61.26 -32.39 9.68
CA ASP A 126 -61.28 -31.25 10.60
C ASP A 126 -60.72 -29.96 9.95
N PRO A 127 -61.57 -28.95 9.65
CA PRO A 127 -61.14 -27.70 9.05
C PRO A 127 -60.15 -26.88 9.90
N ARG A 128 -60.02 -27.14 11.22
CA ARG A 128 -59.01 -26.49 12.07
C ARG A 128 -57.60 -26.98 11.75
N HIS A 129 -57.44 -28.27 11.47
CA HIS A 129 -56.14 -28.85 11.11
C HIS A 129 -55.59 -28.27 9.80
N TYR A 130 -56.47 -27.95 8.84
CA TYR A 130 -56.07 -27.27 7.61
C TYR A 130 -55.53 -25.85 7.85
N LEU A 131 -56.22 -25.05 8.66
CA LEU A 131 -55.80 -23.67 8.95
C LEU A 131 -54.45 -23.63 9.69
N GLU A 132 -54.20 -24.59 10.59
CA GLU A 132 -52.90 -24.77 11.22
C GLU A 132 -51.80 -25.10 10.20
N GLY A 133 -52.07 -26.03 9.28
CA GLY A 133 -51.17 -26.39 8.18
C GLY A 133 -50.86 -25.22 7.24
N ALA A 134 -51.86 -24.42 6.87
CA ALA A 134 -51.69 -23.24 6.04
C ALA A 134 -50.81 -22.17 6.73
N ALA A 135 -51.03 -21.92 8.02
CA ALA A 135 -50.20 -21.00 8.80
C ALA A 135 -48.75 -21.50 8.94
N LEU A 136 -48.54 -22.82 9.05
CA LEU A 136 -47.21 -23.44 9.03
C LEU A 136 -46.51 -23.27 7.67
N ALA A 137 -47.22 -23.50 6.58
CA ALA A 137 -46.71 -23.34 5.22
C ALA A 137 -46.33 -21.88 4.92
N GLU A 138 -47.17 -20.92 5.31
CA GLU A 138 -46.88 -19.48 5.16
C GLU A 138 -45.59 -19.09 5.91
N ARG A 139 -45.46 -19.53 7.16
CA ARG A 139 -44.24 -19.30 7.97
C ARG A 139 -43.00 -19.94 7.34
N ALA A 140 -43.13 -21.15 6.78
CA ALA A 140 -42.04 -21.82 6.08
C ALA A 140 -41.62 -21.04 4.82
N GLY A 141 -42.58 -20.57 4.01
CA GLY A 141 -42.33 -19.74 2.85
C GLY A 141 -41.66 -18.40 3.21
N ALA A 142 -42.10 -17.75 4.28
CA ALA A 142 -41.47 -16.54 4.80
C ALA A 142 -40.00 -16.79 5.22
N ARG A 143 -39.72 -17.90 5.92
CA ARG A 143 -38.36 -18.31 6.32
C ARG A 143 -37.48 -18.61 5.11
N GLN A 144 -38.01 -19.30 4.10
CA GLN A 144 -37.29 -19.59 2.86
C GLN A 144 -36.91 -18.29 2.14
N SER A 145 -37.87 -17.38 1.97
CA SER A 145 -37.65 -16.07 1.34
C SER A 145 -36.59 -15.26 2.10
N ALA A 146 -36.67 -15.22 3.43
CA ALA A 146 -35.69 -14.56 4.28
C ALA A 146 -34.29 -15.18 4.14
N ALA A 147 -34.18 -16.51 4.09
CA ALA A 147 -32.91 -17.21 3.89
C ALA A 147 -32.30 -16.94 2.50
N VAL A 148 -33.11 -16.93 1.43
CA VAL A 148 -32.64 -16.55 0.08
C VAL A 148 -32.18 -15.09 0.05
N ALA A 149 -32.92 -14.18 0.69
CA ALA A 149 -32.53 -12.78 0.80
C ALA A 149 -31.21 -12.63 1.59
N GLN A 150 -31.02 -13.40 2.66
CA GLN A 150 -29.78 -13.49 3.42
C GLN A 150 -28.62 -13.92 2.52
N VAL A 151 -28.76 -15.02 1.76
CA VAL A 151 -27.74 -15.51 0.82
C VAL A 151 -27.33 -14.42 -0.16
N ARG A 152 -28.30 -13.75 -0.79
CA ARG A 152 -28.03 -12.67 -1.75
C ARG A 152 -27.28 -11.51 -1.11
N ARG A 153 -27.61 -11.13 0.13
CA ARG A 153 -26.89 -10.09 0.87
C ARG A 153 -25.45 -10.52 1.18
N GLN A 154 -25.24 -11.73 1.68
CA GLN A 154 -23.92 -12.23 2.04
C GLN A 154 -23.01 -12.35 0.82
N LEU A 155 -23.51 -12.87 -0.31
CA LEU A 155 -22.74 -12.94 -1.56
C LEU A 155 -22.30 -11.55 -2.03
N ARG A 156 -23.19 -10.55 -1.99
CA ARG A 156 -22.82 -9.17 -2.34
C ARG A 156 -21.76 -8.61 -1.39
N GLY A 157 -21.92 -8.81 -0.08
CA GLY A 157 -20.95 -8.35 0.92
C GLY A 157 -19.56 -8.97 0.72
N ILE A 158 -19.51 -10.28 0.46
CA ILE A 158 -18.24 -10.98 0.17
C ILE A 158 -17.56 -10.41 -1.07
N GLU A 159 -18.30 -10.20 -2.16
CA GLU A 159 -17.73 -9.64 -3.39
C GLU A 159 -17.26 -8.20 -3.21
N GLN A 160 -18.00 -7.38 -2.45
CA GLN A 160 -17.57 -6.02 -2.08
C GLN A 160 -16.28 -6.04 -1.24
N ALA A 161 -16.22 -6.90 -0.22
CA ALA A 161 -15.03 -7.06 0.62
C ALA A 161 -13.82 -7.52 -0.20
N ARG A 162 -14.01 -8.47 -1.13
CA ARG A 162 -12.96 -8.92 -2.06
C ARG A 162 -12.48 -7.81 -2.99
N GLY A 163 -13.40 -7.04 -3.57
CA GLY A 163 -13.07 -5.90 -4.42
C GLY A 163 -12.27 -4.82 -3.68
N ALA A 164 -12.71 -4.47 -2.47
CA ALA A 164 -12.00 -3.55 -1.59
C ALA A 164 -10.61 -4.09 -1.20
N ALA A 165 -10.50 -5.39 -0.89
CA ALA A 165 -9.23 -6.00 -0.50
C ALA A 165 -8.21 -6.00 -1.65
N ARG A 166 -8.64 -6.22 -2.90
CA ARG A 166 -7.76 -6.11 -4.08
C ARG A 166 -7.19 -4.70 -4.23
N THR A 167 -8.04 -3.69 -4.05
CA THR A 167 -7.63 -2.28 -4.13
C THR A 167 -6.65 -1.94 -3.00
N GLU A 168 -6.97 -2.34 -1.77
CA GLU A 168 -6.11 -2.10 -0.60
C GLU A 168 -4.76 -2.82 -0.71
N LEU A 169 -4.74 -4.03 -1.26
CA LEU A 169 -3.50 -4.78 -1.50
C LEU A 169 -2.61 -4.07 -2.55
N SER A 170 -3.20 -3.49 -3.60
CA SER A 170 -2.46 -2.67 -4.57
C SER A 170 -1.86 -1.42 -3.92
N ALA A 171 -2.63 -0.73 -3.08
CA ALA A 171 -2.15 0.41 -2.32
C ALA A 171 -1.01 0.02 -1.36
N LEU A 172 -1.15 -1.09 -0.63
CA LEU A 172 -0.11 -1.60 0.27
C LEU A 172 1.19 -1.92 -0.48
N ARG A 173 1.11 -2.58 -1.64
CA ARG A 173 2.29 -2.86 -2.47
C ARG A 173 2.99 -1.59 -2.93
N SER A 174 2.20 -0.57 -3.31
CA SER A 174 2.73 0.73 -3.72
C SER A 174 3.44 1.43 -2.56
N ARG A 175 2.86 1.41 -1.35
CA ARG A 175 3.46 1.96 -0.12
C ARG A 175 4.75 1.22 0.26
N GLN A 176 4.76 -0.11 0.15
CA GLN A 176 5.98 -0.91 0.38
C GLN A 176 7.10 -0.58 -0.62
N ALA A 177 6.77 -0.30 -1.87
CA ALA A 177 7.75 0.14 -2.85
C ALA A 177 8.30 1.54 -2.52
N GLU A 178 7.44 2.46 -2.07
CA GLU A 178 7.87 3.79 -1.61
C GLU A 178 8.76 3.72 -0.37
N LEU A 179 8.41 2.88 0.61
CA LEU A 179 9.24 2.63 1.79
C LEU A 179 10.66 2.17 1.44
N ARG A 180 10.78 1.26 0.46
CA ARG A 180 12.10 0.83 -0.05
C ARG A 180 12.86 1.98 -0.67
N ARG A 181 12.22 2.77 -1.54
CA ARG A 181 12.85 3.96 -2.16
C ARG A 181 13.33 4.99 -1.13
N GLN A 182 12.51 5.28 -0.13
CA GLN A 182 12.88 6.22 0.93
C GLN A 182 14.03 5.67 1.77
N LYS A 183 14.02 4.37 2.09
CA LYS A 183 15.14 3.71 2.77
C LYS A 183 16.44 3.81 1.97
N ASP A 184 16.42 3.47 0.68
CA ASP A 184 17.59 3.57 -0.19
C ASP A 184 18.10 5.02 -0.28
N THR A 185 17.19 5.99 -0.28
CA THR A 185 17.53 7.42 -0.26
C THR A 185 18.22 7.81 1.03
N ILE A 186 17.67 7.42 2.19
CA ILE A 186 18.27 7.67 3.51
C ILE A 186 19.68 7.06 3.57
N ASP A 187 19.80 5.78 3.24
CA ASP A 187 21.07 5.05 3.30
C ASP A 187 22.10 5.67 2.34
N GLY A 188 21.68 6.07 1.13
CA GLY A 188 22.52 6.76 0.15
C GLY A 188 23.05 8.10 0.66
N LYS A 189 22.18 8.95 1.23
CA LYS A 189 22.55 10.26 1.78
C LYS A 189 23.49 10.13 2.97
N LEU A 190 23.23 9.18 3.86
CA LEU A 190 24.09 8.90 5.01
C LEU A 190 25.45 8.33 4.58
N ALA A 191 25.50 7.48 3.55
CA ALA A 191 26.75 6.96 3.00
C ALA A 191 27.59 8.07 2.34
N GLU A 192 26.95 8.98 1.59
CA GLU A 192 27.62 10.14 0.99
C GLU A 192 28.20 11.07 2.07
N ALA A 193 27.42 11.37 3.12
CA ALA A 193 27.87 12.16 4.25
C ALA A 193 29.10 11.54 4.93
N ARG A 194 29.09 10.23 5.18
CA ARG A 194 30.24 9.49 5.75
C ARG A 194 31.48 9.59 4.85
N ARG A 195 31.34 9.37 3.55
CA ARG A 195 32.45 9.49 2.58
C ARG A 195 33.07 10.88 2.55
N LEU A 196 32.26 11.93 2.72
CA LEU A 196 32.74 13.31 2.79
C LEU A 196 33.49 13.57 4.10
N LEU A 197 32.96 13.11 5.23
CA LEU A 197 33.62 13.21 6.53
C LEU A 197 34.95 12.45 6.59
N ASP A 198 35.07 11.33 5.87
CA ASP A 198 36.29 10.54 5.80
C ASP A 198 37.45 11.27 5.10
N ARG A 199 37.15 12.31 4.30
CA ARG A 199 38.16 13.17 3.67
C ARG A 199 38.71 14.25 4.60
N LEU A 200 38.09 14.46 5.77
CA LEU A 200 38.55 15.44 6.76
C LEU A 200 39.54 14.81 7.75
N THR A 201 40.48 15.63 8.23
CA THR A 201 41.37 15.25 9.34
C THR A 201 40.57 15.00 10.63
N PRO A 202 41.06 14.18 11.58
CA PRO A 202 40.36 13.90 12.83
C PRO A 202 39.85 15.15 13.60
N PRO A 203 40.64 16.23 13.80
CA PRO A 203 40.14 17.43 14.48
C PRO A 203 39.08 18.18 13.67
N GLN A 204 39.20 18.23 12.33
CA GLN A 204 38.19 18.85 11.48
C GLN A 204 36.87 18.07 11.47
N ARG A 205 36.95 16.74 11.59
CA ARG A 205 35.81 15.83 11.67
C ARG A 205 35.09 15.93 13.02
N ALA A 206 35.83 16.04 14.13
CA ALA A 206 35.24 16.23 15.47
C ALA A 206 34.41 17.52 15.52
N ALA A 207 34.95 18.63 15.05
CA ALA A 207 34.23 19.90 14.99
C ALA A 207 33.03 19.88 14.00
N ALA A 208 33.08 19.05 12.95
CA ALA A 208 31.93 18.88 12.04
C ALA A 208 30.75 18.15 12.70
N VAL A 209 31.04 17.21 13.60
CA VAL A 209 30.02 16.40 14.29
C VAL A 209 29.47 17.12 15.53
N GLU A 210 30.28 17.95 16.20
CA GLU A 210 29.85 18.75 17.36
C GLU A 210 28.97 19.95 16.98
N ASP A 211 29.32 20.71 15.92
CA ASP A 211 28.50 21.84 15.45
C ASP A 211 27.21 21.36 14.76
N GLY A 212 27.30 20.25 14.03
CA GLY A 212 26.17 19.54 13.43
C GLY A 212 25.42 18.70 14.47
N ALA A 213 24.86 19.33 15.51
CA ALA A 213 24.16 18.69 16.63
C ALA A 213 23.45 17.40 16.20
N GLY A 214 24.07 16.27 16.57
CA GLY A 214 23.66 14.94 16.13
C GLY A 214 22.18 14.64 16.44
N PRO A 215 21.57 13.66 15.74
CA PRO A 215 20.14 13.35 15.80
C PRO A 215 19.55 13.25 17.22
N GLY A 216 20.34 12.81 18.22
CA GLY A 216 19.90 12.69 19.61
C GLY A 216 19.74 14.02 20.37
N ALA A 217 20.47 15.08 20.00
CA ALA A 217 20.49 16.35 20.75
C ALA A 217 19.38 17.33 20.33
N ARG A 218 18.76 17.13 19.17
CA ARG A 218 17.62 17.94 18.68
C ARG A 218 16.28 17.34 19.09
N ALA A 219 16.13 16.00 19.04
CA ALA A 219 14.94 15.30 19.53
C ALA A 219 14.70 15.48 21.04
N SER A 220 15.77 15.57 21.83
CA SER A 220 15.68 15.79 23.28
C SER A 220 15.16 17.21 23.65
N ARG A 221 15.28 18.18 22.73
CA ARG A 221 14.79 19.55 22.95
C ARG A 221 13.32 19.74 22.57
N SER A 222 12.81 18.98 21.59
CA SER A 222 11.38 19.02 21.23
C SER A 222 10.51 18.18 22.17
N GLY A 223 11.03 17.09 22.75
CA GLY A 223 10.30 16.28 23.74
C GLY A 223 10.11 16.96 25.10
N SER A 224 11.04 17.83 25.51
CA SER A 224 10.96 18.57 26.78
C SER A 224 9.96 19.75 26.73
N ALA A 225 9.75 20.35 25.55
CA ALA A 225 8.81 21.46 25.37
C ALA A 225 7.33 21.01 25.21
N ALA A 226 7.08 19.74 24.89
CA ALA A 226 5.73 19.19 24.69
C ALA A 226 5.12 18.55 25.96
N GLY A 227 5.90 18.40 27.04
CA GLY A 227 5.45 17.83 28.32
C GLY A 227 5.07 18.85 29.40
N ALA A 228 5.12 20.14 29.08
CA ALA A 228 4.75 21.23 29.98
C ALA A 228 3.56 22.01 29.41
N ARG A 229 2.38 21.38 29.39
CA ARG A 229 1.06 22.02 29.33
C ARG A 229 -0.05 20.99 29.57
#